data_AF-A0A485AX24-F1
#
_entry.id   AF-A0A485AX24-F1
#
_cell.length_a   1.000
_cell.length_b   1.000
_cell.length_c   1.000
_cell.angle_alpha   90.00
_cell.angle_beta   90.00
_cell.angle_gamma   90.00
#
_symmetry.space_group_name_H-M   'P 1'
#
loop_
_entity.id
_entity.type
_entity.pdbx_description
1 polymer ?
#
loop_
_entity_poly.entity_id
_entity_poly.type
_entity_poly.pdbx_seq_one_letter_code
_entity_poly.pdbx_strand_id
1 'polypeptide(L)'
;MPHPRWHALPSRSSKLTQQLKEIADGSGSAEEKQKQAEMIQEQIAMLEAQLAQLQNQQAEKAQEKQESAAAAITGVNNPSDAHKIDVYI
;
A
#
# COMPACT_ATOMS: atom_id res chain seq x y z
N MET A 1 -10.27 16.34 4.05
CA MET A 1 -10.28 14.94 3.56
C MET A 1 -8.97 14.28 4.02
N PRO A 2 -9.00 13.16 4.76
CA PRO A 2 -7.77 12.48 5.14
C PRO A 2 -7.23 11.72 3.93
N HIS A 3 -6.08 12.16 3.43
CA HIS A 3 -5.42 11.53 2.30
C HIS A 3 -4.91 10.15 2.72
N PRO A 4 -5.18 9.09 1.94
CA PRO A 4 -4.64 7.77 2.22
C PRO A 4 -3.10 7.81 2.21
N ARG A 5 -2.50 7.53 3.38
CA ARG A 5 -1.04 7.44 3.59
C ARG A 5 -0.36 6.33 2.74
N TRP A 6 -1.11 5.59 1.92
CA TRP A 6 -0.64 4.52 1.04
C TRP A 6 0.30 5.01 -0.07
N HIS A 7 0.13 6.25 -0.54
CA HIS A 7 0.99 6.83 -1.61
C HIS A 7 2.44 7.09 -1.16
N ALA A 8 2.69 7.10 0.16
CA ALA A 8 4.03 7.28 0.71
C ALA A 8 4.83 5.96 0.78
N LEU A 9 4.19 4.79 0.64
CA LEU A 9 4.86 3.50 0.72
C LEU A 9 5.76 3.24 -0.52
N PRO A 10 5.28 3.45 -1.78
CA PRO A 10 6.12 3.23 -2.96
C PRO A 10 7.32 4.17 -3.03
N SER A 11 7.12 5.44 -2.67
CA SER A 11 8.17 6.46 -2.65
C SER A 11 9.21 6.23 -1.54
N ARG A 12 8.83 5.56 -0.45
CA ARG A 12 9.76 5.19 0.62
C ARG A 12 10.57 3.94 0.28
N SER A 13 9.98 2.95 -0.41
CA SER A 13 10.71 1.80 -0.95
C SER A 13 11.81 2.23 -1.92
N SER A 14 11.48 3.04 -2.92
CA SER A 14 12.47 3.52 -3.91
C SER A 14 13.61 4.31 -3.27
N LYS A 15 13.33 5.09 -2.23
CA LYS A 15 14.31 5.87 -1.48
C LYS A 15 15.23 5.00 -0.61
N LEU A 16 14.72 3.88 -0.09
CA LEU A 16 15.52 2.88 0.61
C LEU A 16 16.41 2.10 -0.36
N THR A 17 15.88 1.68 -1.51
CA THR A 17 16.67 1.03 -2.57
C THR A 17 17.77 1.95 -3.11
N GLN A 18 17.48 3.24 -3.26
CA GLN A 18 18.46 4.22 -3.71
C GLN A 18 19.59 4.40 -2.69
N GLN A 19 19.26 4.49 -1.39
CA GLN A 19 20.27 4.52 -0.33
C GLN A 19 21.16 3.27 -0.35
N LEU A 20 20.61 2.09 -0.62
CA LEU A 20 21.39 0.86 -0.73
C LEU A 20 22.39 0.90 -1.89
N LYS A 21 22.00 1.52 -3.02
CA LYS A 21 22.88 1.76 -4.16
C LYS A 21 23.96 2.80 -3.84
N GLU A 22 23.61 3.87 -3.12
CA GLU A 22 24.57 4.88 -2.66
C GLU A 22 25.59 4.31 -1.66
N ILE A 23 25.18 3.38 -0.80
CA ILE A 23 26.09 2.66 0.12
C ILE A 23 27.04 1.75 -0.65
N ALA A 24 26.54 1.05 -1.67
CA ALA A 24 27.38 0.22 -2.52
C ALA A 24 28.45 1.05 -3.24
N ASP A 25 28.07 2.22 -3.77
CA ASP A 25 28.93 3.14 -4.54
C ASP A 25 29.85 4.01 -3.66
N GLY A 26 29.45 4.31 -2.42
CA GLY A 26 30.17 5.19 -1.50
C GLY A 26 31.48 4.61 -0.93
N SER A 27 32.33 5.45 -0.33
CA SER A 27 33.67 5.04 0.14
C SER A 27 33.72 4.53 1.60
N GLY A 28 32.67 3.84 2.07
CA GLY A 28 32.63 3.25 3.42
C GLY A 28 33.37 1.92 3.54
N SER A 29 33.74 1.53 4.77
CA SER A 29 34.30 0.20 5.05
C SER A 29 33.28 -0.91 4.75
N ALA A 30 33.75 -2.08 4.33
CA ALA A 30 32.90 -3.21 3.94
C ALA A 30 31.91 -3.62 5.06
N GLU A 31 32.35 -3.65 6.32
CA GLU A 31 31.51 -3.96 7.48
C GLU A 31 30.40 -2.93 7.72
N GLU A 32 30.69 -1.63 7.58
CA GLU A 32 29.67 -0.59 7.71
C GLU A 32 28.65 -0.67 6.59
N LYS A 33 29.11 -0.86 5.35
CA LYS A 33 28.23 -1.05 4.19
C LYS A 33 27.31 -2.24 4.37
N GLN A 34 27.84 -3.36 4.87
CA GLN A 34 27.08 -4.57 5.10
C GLN A 34 25.99 -4.34 6.15
N LYS A 35 26.34 -3.77 7.31
CA LYS A 35 25.35 -3.43 8.35
C LYS A 35 24.26 -2.49 7.85
N GLN A 36 24.62 -1.48 7.07
CA GLN A 36 23.66 -0.54 6.50
C GLN A 36 22.76 -1.21 5.46
N ALA A 37 23.32 -2.06 4.59
CA ALA A 37 22.56 -2.81 3.61
C ALA A 37 21.57 -3.77 4.28
N GLU A 38 21.98 -4.50 5.33
CA GLU A 38 21.09 -5.38 6.10
C GLU A 38 19.95 -4.59 6.75
N MET A 39 20.25 -3.45 7.40
CA MET A 39 19.23 -2.60 8.01
C MET A 39 18.22 -2.04 6.98
N ILE A 40 18.69 -1.69 5.78
CA ILE A 40 17.82 -1.19 4.72
C ILE A 40 16.99 -2.33 4.11
N GLN A 41 17.57 -3.51 3.90
CA GLN A 41 16.85 -4.69 3.42
C GLN A 41 15.72 -5.07 4.37
N GLU A 42 15.97 -5.06 5.67
CA GLU A 42 14.94 -5.37 6.67
C GLU A 42 13.81 -4.34 6.66
N GLN A 43 14.14 -3.05 6.49
CA GLN A 43 13.12 -2.00 6.34
C GLN A 43 12.30 -2.15 5.05
N ILE A 44 12.93 -2.58 3.94
CA ILE A 44 12.23 -2.86 2.68
C ILE A 44 11.29 -4.06 2.87
N ALA A 45 11.77 -5.16 3.45
CA ALA A 45 10.96 -6.35 3.70
C ALA A 45 9.72 -6.05 4.56
N MET A 46 9.88 -5.24 5.62
CA MET A 46 8.75 -4.77 6.42
C MET A 46 7.77 -3.89 5.63
N LEU A 47 8.26 -3.07 4.69
CA LEU A 47 7.41 -2.25 3.85
C LEU A 47 6.60 -3.11 2.86
N GLU A 48 7.23 -4.08 2.21
CA GLU A 48 6.58 -5.01 1.29
C GLU A 48 5.54 -5.88 2.00
N ALA A 49 5.86 -6.37 3.20
CA ALA A 49 4.91 -7.13 4.02
C ALA A 49 3.67 -6.31 4.38
N GLN A 50 3.85 -5.04 4.78
CA GLN A 50 2.72 -4.13 5.03
C GLN A 50 1.89 -3.87 3.78
N LEU A 51 2.54 -3.80 2.61
CA LEU A 51 1.88 -3.58 1.33
C LEU A 51 1.04 -4.81 0.93
N ALA A 52 1.57 -6.01 1.13
CA ALA A 52 0.86 -7.27 0.90
C ALA A 52 -0.32 -7.45 1.86
N GLN A 53 -0.17 -7.11 3.15
CA GLN A 53 -1.28 -7.12 4.09
C GLN A 53 -2.38 -6.14 3.70
N LEU A 54 -2.00 -4.95 3.21
CA LEU A 54 -2.97 -3.97 2.75
C LEU A 54 -3.71 -4.42 1.49
N GLN A 55 -3.01 -5.05 0.54
CA GLN A 55 -3.62 -5.57 -0.68
C GLN A 55 -4.67 -6.64 -0.36
N ASN A 56 -4.39 -7.53 0.59
CA ASN A 56 -5.37 -8.51 1.08
C ASN A 56 -6.58 -7.83 1.73
N GLN A 57 -6.37 -6.83 2.59
CA GLN A 57 -7.48 -6.07 3.20
C GLN A 57 -8.33 -5.32 2.15
N GLN A 58 -7.72 -4.80 1.09
CA GLN A 58 -8.45 -4.14 0.00
C GLN A 58 -9.30 -5.15 -0.78
N ALA A 59 -8.75 -6.34 -1.09
CA ALA A 59 -9.48 -7.41 -1.76
C ALA A 59 -10.67 -7.89 -0.92
N GLU A 60 -10.48 -8.08 0.38
CA GLU A 60 -11.54 -8.50 1.31
C GLU A 60 -12.64 -7.44 1.41
N LYS A 61 -12.28 -6.15 1.60
CA LYS A 61 -13.26 -5.05 1.62
C LYS A 61 -13.98 -4.84 0.29
N ALA A 62 -13.32 -5.10 -0.84
CA ALA A 62 -13.95 -5.02 -2.15
C ALA A 62 -14.99 -6.14 -2.32
N GLN A 63 -14.67 -7.36 -1.91
CA GLN A 63 -15.58 -8.50 -1.96
C GLN A 63 -16.78 -8.31 -1.01
N GLU A 64 -16.54 -7.89 0.23
CA GLU A 64 -17.58 -7.67 1.25
C GLU A 64 -18.54 -6.53 0.85
N LYS A 65 -18.02 -5.45 0.23
CA LYS A 65 -18.86 -4.39 -0.34
C LYS A 65 -19.71 -4.88 -1.52
N GLN A 66 -19.17 -5.73 -2.38
CA GLN A 66 -19.87 -6.21 -3.56
C GLN A 66 -21.00 -7.18 -3.18
N GLU A 67 -20.77 -8.02 -2.16
CA GLU A 67 -21.77 -8.95 -1.63
C GLU A 67 -22.87 -8.21 -0.85
N SER A 68 -22.51 -7.20 -0.06
CA SER A 68 -23.45 -6.31 0.64
C SER A 68 -24.28 -5.47 -0.35
N ALA A 69 -23.67 -4.97 -1.43
CA ALA A 69 -24.37 -4.24 -2.47
C ALA A 69 -25.33 -5.15 -3.27
N ALA A 70 -24.94 -6.39 -3.57
CA ALA A 70 -25.81 -7.36 -4.23
C ALA A 70 -27.01 -7.76 -3.34
N ALA A 71 -26.78 -7.96 -2.03
CA ALA A 71 -27.84 -8.24 -1.06
C ALA A 71 -28.85 -7.08 -0.93
N ALA A 72 -28.36 -5.82 -0.99
CA ALA A 72 -29.20 -4.63 -0.97
C ALA A 72 -30.08 -4.47 -2.22
N ILE A 73 -29.68 -5.01 -3.38
CA ILE A 73 -30.47 -4.94 -4.63
C ILE A 73 -31.59 -6.00 -4.64
N THR A 74 -31.39 -7.14 -3.99
CA THR A 74 -32.42 -8.20 -3.91
C THR A 74 -33.47 -7.96 -2.82
N GLY A 75 -33.19 -7.10 -1.82
CA GLY A 75 -34.14 -6.66 -0.81
C GLY A 75 -34.89 -5.42 -1.26
N VAL A 76 -35.86 -5.56 -2.17
CA VAL A 76 -36.74 -4.46 -2.64
C VAL A 76 -37.64 -3.95 -1.49
N ASN A 77 -37.06 -3.14 -0.61
CA ASN A 77 -37.70 -2.06 0.14
C ASN A 77 -36.64 -1.14 0.77
N ASN A 78 -35.96 -0.32 -0.04
CA ASN A 78 -35.39 0.92 0.52
C ASN A 78 -35.47 2.04 -0.53
N PRO A 79 -36.24 3.11 -0.29
CA PRO A 79 -36.40 4.20 -1.23
C PRO A 79 -35.19 5.14 -1.17
N SER A 80 -35.06 5.92 -2.24
CA SER A 80 -34.20 7.11 -2.39
C SER A 80 -32.89 6.84 -3.13
N ASP A 81 -33.05 6.76 -4.46
CA ASP A 81 -32.59 7.81 -5.38
C ASP A 81 -31.67 8.90 -4.78
N ALA A 82 -30.65 9.27 -5.54
CA ALA A 82 -29.82 10.47 -5.38
C ALA A 82 -28.48 10.36 -4.64
N HIS A 83 -27.66 9.34 -4.89
CA HIS A 83 -26.21 9.54 -4.77
C HIS A 83 -25.52 9.20 -6.10
N LYS A 84 -25.41 10.25 -6.92
CA LYS A 84 -24.66 10.28 -8.18
C LYS A 84 -23.22 9.87 -7.92
N ILE A 85 -22.76 8.85 -8.64
CA ILE A 85 -21.36 8.46 -8.66
C ILE A 85 -20.73 9.24 -9.82
N ASP A 86 -19.99 10.29 -9.50
CA ASP A 86 -19.04 10.92 -10.43
C ASP A 86 -17.86 9.97 -10.64
N VAL A 87 -17.89 9.24 -11.76
CA VAL A 87 -16.75 8.45 -12.26
C VAL A 87 -15.85 9.39 -13.07
N TYR A 88 -14.62 9.63 -12.61
CA TYR A 88 -13.57 10.31 -13.39
C TYR A 88 -12.63 9.23 -13.93
N ILE A 89 -12.60 9.08 -15.27
CA ILE A 89 -11.66 8.26 -16.04
C ILE A 89 -10.32 8.98 -16.22
#